data_AF-A0A2D4PXR0-F1
#
_entry.id   AF-A0A2D4PXR0-F1
#
_cell.length_a   1.000
_cell.length_b   1.000
_cell.length_c   1.000
_cell.angle_alpha   90.00
_cell.angle_beta   90.00
_cell.angle_gamma   90.00
#
_symmetry.space_group_name_H-M   'P 1'
#
loop_
_entity.id
_entity.type
_entity.pdbx_description
1 polymer ?
#
loop_
_entity_poly.entity_id
_entity_poly.type
_entity_poly.pdbx_seq_one_letter_code
_entity_poly.pdbx_strand_id
1 'polypeptide(L)'
;VLTGSFDFSFLPQPPQEKAHDGGRYYRADDANVMRDRDLEVDTTLKSLSLQIENIRSPEGTRKNPARSCRDLKMCHGEWKSGMYWIDPNQGCNLDAIQVYCNMETGESCIYPAQATIAQKNWYLSPNPKEKKHVWFGESMT
;
A
#
# COMPACT_ATOMS: atom_id res chain seq x y z
N VAL A 1 29.93 -26.94 -52.11
CA VAL A 1 30.99 -26.95 -53.16
C VAL A 1 31.52 -25.53 -53.19
N LEU A 2 32.69 -25.10 -52.70
CA LEU A 2 34.01 -25.68 -52.39
C LEU A 2 34.62 -24.78 -51.27
N THR A 3 35.12 -25.33 -50.16
CA THR A 3 36.56 -25.43 -49.83
C THR A 3 37.50 -24.43 -50.52
N GLY A 4 38.17 -23.58 -49.73
CA GLY A 4 39.31 -22.79 -50.16
C GLY A 4 40.23 -22.51 -48.97
N SER A 5 41.14 -23.44 -48.70
CA SER A 5 42.26 -23.26 -47.77
C SER A 5 43.32 -22.36 -48.41
N PHE A 6 43.89 -21.42 -47.66
CA PHE A 6 45.21 -20.86 -47.97
C PHE A 6 46.03 -20.59 -46.68
N ASP A 7 47.11 -21.37 -46.62
CA ASP A 7 48.38 -21.35 -45.89
C ASP A 7 48.72 -20.31 -44.81
N PHE A 8 49.45 -20.82 -43.80
CA PHE A 8 49.95 -20.11 -42.63
C PHE A 8 51.46 -20.34 -42.53
N SER A 9 52.30 -19.41 -43.01
CA SER A 9 53.72 -19.29 -42.64
C SER A 9 54.34 -18.01 -43.22
N PHE A 10 55.14 -17.31 -42.39
CA PHE A 10 55.99 -16.13 -42.65
C PHE A 10 55.45 -14.71 -42.33
N LEU A 11 55.27 -14.44 -41.02
CA LEU A 11 55.75 -13.30 -40.16
C LEU A 11 55.85 -11.85 -40.73
N PRO A 12 55.62 -10.77 -39.91
CA PRO A 12 56.09 -10.64 -38.51
C PRO A 12 55.03 -10.27 -37.47
N GLN A 13 55.23 -10.74 -36.23
CA GLN A 13 54.41 -10.41 -35.06
C GLN A 13 54.61 -8.95 -34.63
N PRO A 14 53.53 -8.18 -34.37
CA PRO A 14 53.64 -6.89 -33.73
C PRO A 14 54.04 -7.03 -32.24
N PRO A 15 54.68 -6.01 -31.65
CA PRO A 15 55.12 -6.03 -30.26
C PRO A 15 53.95 -6.30 -29.31
N GLN A 16 54.16 -7.17 -28.32
CA GLN A 16 53.24 -7.38 -27.20
C GLN A 16 53.04 -6.07 -26.43
N GLU A 17 51.92 -5.41 -26.66
CA GLU A 17 51.41 -4.39 -25.75
C GLU A 17 50.54 -5.09 -24.71
N LYS A 18 50.99 -5.06 -23.45
CA LYS A 18 50.25 -5.59 -22.30
C LYS A 18 48.89 -4.90 -22.20
N ALA A 19 47.83 -5.60 -22.60
CA ALA A 19 46.48 -5.18 -22.26
C ALA A 19 46.28 -5.36 -20.74
N HIS A 20 45.85 -4.28 -20.10
CA HIS A 20 45.34 -4.25 -18.74
C HIS A 20 44.14 -5.21 -18.64
N ASP A 21 44.35 -6.36 -18.02
CA ASP A 21 43.28 -7.31 -17.72
C ASP A 21 42.41 -6.71 -16.59
N GLY A 22 41.49 -5.84 -16.99
CA GLY A 22 40.45 -5.25 -16.15
C GLY A 22 39.34 -6.24 -15.80
N GLY A 23 39.60 -7.54 -15.88
CA GLY A 23 38.76 -8.58 -15.31
C GLY A 23 38.82 -8.52 -13.78
N ARG A 24 38.07 -7.62 -13.15
CA ARG A 24 37.70 -7.78 -11.75
C ARG A 24 36.70 -8.93 -11.65
N TYR A 25 37.25 -10.14 -11.61
CA TYR A 25 36.58 -11.32 -11.14
C TYR A 25 35.90 -10.98 -9.80
N TYR A 26 34.58 -11.10 -9.74
CA TYR A 26 33.85 -11.18 -8.48
C TYR A 26 34.45 -12.35 -7.69
N ARG A 27 35.38 -12.07 -6.79
CA ARG A 27 35.95 -13.08 -5.91
C ARG A 27 34.92 -13.30 -4.81
N ALA A 28 34.41 -14.52 -4.70
CA ALA A 28 33.44 -14.90 -3.68
C ALA A 28 33.96 -14.76 -2.22
N ASP A 29 35.23 -14.39 -2.02
CA ASP A 29 35.86 -14.25 -0.70
C ASP A 29 36.02 -12.78 -0.24
N ASP A 30 35.46 -11.80 -0.95
CA ASP A 30 35.53 -10.39 -0.50
C ASP A 30 34.63 -10.18 0.73
N ALA A 31 35.25 -9.96 1.89
CA ALA A 31 34.58 -9.79 3.16
C ALA A 31 33.67 -8.54 3.22
N ASN A 32 33.90 -7.52 2.37
CA ASN A 32 32.97 -6.39 2.25
C ASN A 32 31.70 -6.81 1.50
N VAL A 33 31.83 -7.55 0.40
CA VAL A 33 30.70 -8.02 -0.42
C VAL A 33 29.81 -8.99 0.38
N MET A 34 30.40 -9.82 1.23
CA MET A 34 29.64 -10.72 2.10
C MET A 34 28.88 -9.97 3.20
N ARG A 35 29.50 -8.96 3.84
CA ARG A 35 28.81 -8.11 4.82
C ARG A 35 27.65 -7.31 4.22
N ASP A 36 27.81 -6.81 3.00
CA ASP A 36 26.75 -6.07 2.30
C ASP A 36 25.57 -7.00 1.95
N ARG A 37 25.86 -8.24 1.52
CA ARG A 37 24.83 -9.26 1.30
C ARG A 37 24.11 -9.67 2.58
N ASP A 38 24.83 -9.88 3.67
CA ASP A 38 24.22 -10.24 4.95
C ASP A 38 23.31 -9.11 5.45
N LEU A 39 23.74 -7.85 5.30
CA LEU A 39 22.91 -6.69 5.60
C LEU A 39 21.68 -6.60 4.68
N GLU A 40 21.83 -6.86 3.39
CA GLU A 40 20.71 -6.92 2.44
C GLU A 40 19.70 -8.01 2.82
N VAL A 41 20.17 -9.21 3.16
CA VAL A 41 19.33 -10.30 3.64
C VAL A 41 18.61 -9.91 4.94
N ASP A 42 19.31 -9.33 5.91
CA ASP A 42 18.70 -8.90 7.17
C ASP A 42 17.64 -7.81 6.96
N THR A 43 17.89 -6.86 6.06
CA THR A 43 16.92 -5.80 5.75
C THR A 43 15.68 -6.35 5.04
N THR A 44 15.85 -7.29 4.11
CA THR A 44 14.73 -7.94 3.42
C THR A 44 13.91 -8.80 4.37
N LEU A 45 14.54 -9.57 5.26
CA LEU A 45 13.85 -10.36 6.28
C LEU A 45 13.02 -9.47 7.21
N LYS A 46 13.58 -8.34 7.67
CA LYS A 46 12.83 -7.37 8.48
C LYS A 46 11.64 -6.78 7.72
N SER A 47 11.84 -6.43 6.45
CA SER A 47 10.77 -5.89 5.60
C SER A 47 9.63 -6.90 5.42
N LEU A 48 9.94 -8.16 5.11
CA LEU A 48 8.94 -9.22 4.97
C LEU A 48 8.20 -9.49 6.29
N SER A 49 8.93 -9.48 7.42
CA SER A 49 8.35 -9.68 8.75
C SER A 49 7.33 -8.58 9.07
N LEU A 50 7.68 -7.32 8.79
CA LEU A 50 6.79 -6.18 8.96
C LEU A 50 5.57 -6.24 8.04
N GLN A 51 5.75 -6.70 6.79
CA GLN A 51 4.62 -6.91 5.88
C GLN A 51 3.64 -7.96 6.40
N ILE A 52 4.14 -9.07 6.95
CA ILE A 52 3.31 -10.12 7.55
C ILE A 52 2.56 -9.58 8.78
N GLU A 53 3.25 -8.83 9.63
CA GLU A 53 2.64 -8.21 10.81
C GLU A 53 1.51 -7.24 10.42
N ASN A 54 1.73 -6.41 9.40
CA ASN A 54 0.72 -5.50 8.87
C ASN A 54 -0.52 -6.21 8.29
N ILE A 55 -0.34 -7.41 7.73
CA ILE A 55 -1.47 -8.24 7.25
C ILE A 55 -2.24 -8.85 8.43
N ARG A 56 -1.54 -9.26 9.49
CA ARG A 56 -2.14 -9.91 10.66
C ARG A 56 -2.87 -8.93 11.58
N SER A 57 -2.27 -7.76 11.79
CA SER A 57 -2.72 -6.75 12.74
C SER A 57 -2.66 -5.36 12.09
N PRO A 58 -3.56 -5.07 11.13
CA PRO A 58 -3.53 -3.82 10.39
C PRO A 58 -3.65 -2.61 11.32
N GLU A 59 -2.93 -1.55 10.96
CA GLU A 59 -2.81 -0.31 11.75
C GLU A 59 -3.97 0.67 11.55
N GLY A 60 -5.02 0.33 10.80
CA GLY A 60 -6.14 1.25 10.55
C GLY A 60 -5.74 2.52 9.76
N THR A 61 -4.67 2.46 8.96
CA THR A 61 -4.26 3.54 8.06
C THR A 61 -4.91 3.37 6.69
N ARG A 62 -4.90 4.39 5.84
CA ARG A 62 -5.46 4.25 4.47
C ARG A 62 -4.76 3.16 3.65
N LYS A 63 -3.47 2.91 3.90
CA LYS A 63 -2.72 1.86 3.20
C LYS A 63 -3.04 0.48 3.76
N ASN A 64 -3.14 0.37 5.09
CA ASN A 64 -3.45 -0.88 5.81
C ASN A 64 -4.68 -0.65 6.69
N PRO A 65 -5.89 -0.60 6.10
CA PRO A 65 -7.11 -0.40 6.86
C PRO A 65 -7.41 -1.63 7.72
N ALA A 66 -8.03 -1.39 8.89
CA ALA A 66 -8.54 -2.48 9.71
C ALA A 66 -9.89 -2.96 9.19
N ARG A 67 -10.36 -4.15 9.59
CA ARG A 67 -11.70 -4.60 9.17
C ARG A 67 -12.82 -3.80 9.86
N SER A 68 -12.66 -3.50 11.13
CA SER A 68 -13.58 -2.68 11.92
C SER A 68 -12.84 -2.00 13.08
N CYS A 69 -13.43 -0.96 13.68
CA CYS A 69 -12.86 -0.34 14.89
C CYS A 69 -12.81 -1.31 16.08
N ARG A 70 -13.71 -2.30 16.11
CA ARG A 70 -13.71 -3.34 17.13
C ARG A 70 -12.48 -4.25 16.99
N ASP A 71 -12.16 -4.66 15.77
CA ASP A 71 -10.97 -5.48 15.49
C ASP A 71 -9.69 -4.68 15.81
N LEU A 72 -9.66 -3.41 15.41
CA LEU A 72 -8.56 -2.49 15.70
C LEU A 72 -8.31 -2.37 17.22
N LYS A 73 -9.37 -2.19 18.01
CA LYS A 73 -9.30 -2.18 19.48
C LYS A 73 -8.78 -3.50 20.06
N MET A 74 -9.22 -4.64 19.53
CA MET A 74 -8.80 -5.96 20.03
C MET A 74 -7.32 -6.23 19.76
N CYS A 75 -6.82 -5.84 18.59
CA CYS A 75 -5.41 -5.99 18.24
C CYS A 75 -4.52 -4.97 18.95
N HIS A 76 -5.03 -3.76 19.19
CA HIS A 76 -4.25 -2.62 19.68
C HIS A 76 -4.92 -1.93 20.87
N GLY A 77 -4.94 -2.60 22.04
CA GLY A 77 -5.65 -2.14 23.23
C GLY A 77 -5.19 -0.78 23.80
N GLU A 78 -3.96 -0.35 23.49
CA GLU A 78 -3.38 0.91 23.96
C GLU A 78 -3.79 2.13 23.10
N TRP A 79 -4.41 1.88 21.94
CA TRP A 79 -4.72 2.92 20.97
C TRP A 79 -5.88 3.80 21.42
N LYS A 80 -5.86 5.05 20.96
CA LYS A 80 -6.83 6.07 21.37
C LYS A 80 -7.96 6.22 20.37
N SER A 81 -9.12 6.64 20.85
CA SER A 81 -10.25 7.02 19.98
C SER A 81 -9.82 8.12 19.01
N GLY A 82 -10.31 8.05 17.78
CA GLY A 82 -9.87 8.95 16.72
C GLY A 82 -10.32 8.53 15.33
N MET A 83 -9.78 9.19 14.30
CA MET A 83 -10.09 8.87 12.90
C MET A 83 -9.16 7.77 12.38
N TYR A 84 -9.75 6.70 11.85
CA TYR A 84 -9.04 5.57 11.26
C TYR A 84 -9.67 5.20 9.92
N TRP A 85 -9.01 4.32 9.17
CA TRP A 85 -9.52 3.73 7.94
C TRP A 85 -9.90 2.28 8.18
N ILE A 86 -11.11 1.93 7.74
CA ILE A 86 -11.59 0.56 7.80
C ILE A 86 -12.05 0.06 6.42
N ASP A 87 -11.88 -1.24 6.21
CA ASP A 87 -12.31 -1.98 5.03
C ASP A 87 -13.08 -3.23 5.49
N PRO A 88 -14.42 -3.10 5.67
CA PRO A 88 -15.24 -4.20 6.19
C PRO A 88 -15.52 -5.29 5.15
N ASN A 89 -15.54 -4.93 3.86
CA ASN A 89 -15.69 -5.85 2.73
C ASN A 89 -14.39 -6.57 2.36
N GLN A 90 -13.25 -6.08 2.86
CA GLN A 90 -11.91 -6.61 2.61
C GLN A 90 -11.57 -6.57 1.11
N GLY A 91 -10.50 -7.27 0.73
CA GLY A 91 -10.07 -7.36 -0.66
C GLY A 91 -9.32 -6.11 -1.09
N CYS A 92 -9.95 -5.25 -1.89
CA CYS A 92 -9.29 -4.09 -2.48
C CYS A 92 -9.35 -2.88 -1.53
N ASN A 93 -8.30 -2.62 -0.78
CA ASN A 93 -8.22 -1.51 0.18
C ASN A 93 -8.43 -0.07 -0.38
N LEU A 94 -8.58 0.10 -1.70
CA LEU A 94 -8.80 1.41 -2.32
C LEU A 94 -10.20 1.97 -2.07
N ASP A 95 -11.17 1.12 -1.74
CA ASP A 95 -12.54 1.50 -1.38
C ASP A 95 -12.76 1.65 0.14
N ALA A 96 -11.68 1.52 0.93
CA ALA A 96 -11.72 1.72 2.37
C ALA A 96 -12.32 3.07 2.74
N ILE A 97 -13.04 3.10 3.86
CA ILE A 97 -13.75 4.28 4.35
C ILE A 97 -13.07 4.85 5.59
N GLN A 98 -13.07 6.18 5.69
CA GLN A 98 -12.62 6.87 6.89
C GLN A 98 -13.75 6.92 7.91
N VAL A 99 -13.47 6.50 9.14
CA VAL A 99 -14.44 6.43 10.24
C VAL A 99 -13.84 6.96 11.53
N TYR A 100 -14.70 7.36 12.47
CA TYR A 100 -14.27 7.59 13.84
C TYR A 100 -14.41 6.30 14.65
N CYS A 101 -13.29 5.84 15.21
CA CYS A 101 -13.27 4.69 16.11
C CYS A 101 -13.32 5.16 17.56
N ASN A 102 -14.30 4.68 18.32
CA ASN A 102 -14.30 4.81 19.76
C ASN A 102 -13.57 3.59 20.35
N MET A 103 -12.35 3.75 20.86
CA MET A 103 -11.56 2.65 21.42
C MET A 103 -12.02 2.24 22.82
N GLU A 104 -12.83 3.06 23.49
CA GLU A 104 -13.42 2.70 24.79
C GLU A 104 -14.56 1.68 24.60
N THR A 105 -15.42 1.89 23.61
CA THR A 105 -16.60 1.03 23.34
C THR A 105 -16.35 0.00 22.24
N GLY A 106 -15.50 0.32 21.25
CA GLY A 106 -15.29 -0.45 20.02
C GLY A 106 -16.21 -0.06 18.87
N GLU A 107 -16.94 1.06 18.98
CA GLU A 107 -17.87 1.53 17.95
C GLU A 107 -17.14 2.06 16.71
N SER A 108 -17.75 1.82 15.54
CA SER A 108 -17.34 2.40 14.26
C SER A 108 -18.37 3.43 13.82
N CYS A 109 -18.01 4.72 13.90
CA CYS A 109 -18.90 5.83 13.58
C CYS A 109 -18.61 6.37 12.18
N ILE A 110 -19.57 6.23 11.26
CA ILE A 110 -19.50 6.74 9.89
C ILE A 110 -20.27 8.06 9.83
N TYR A 111 -19.60 9.14 9.40
CA TYR A 111 -20.26 10.43 9.25
C TYR A 111 -20.98 10.56 7.90
N PRO A 112 -22.15 11.21 7.87
CA PRO A 112 -22.79 11.56 6.61
C PRO A 112 -21.91 12.54 5.83
N ALA A 113 -21.89 12.42 4.50
CA ALA A 113 -21.15 13.34 3.64
C ALA A 113 -21.65 14.79 3.76
N GLN A 114 -22.94 14.96 4.03
CA GLN A 114 -23.56 16.25 4.35
C GLN A 114 -24.19 16.16 5.74
N ALA A 115 -23.48 16.68 6.75
CA ALA A 115 -23.93 16.64 8.14
C ALA A 115 -25.00 17.68 8.48
N THR A 116 -25.20 18.69 7.64
CA THR A 116 -26.12 19.79 7.92
C THR A 116 -26.93 20.11 6.68
N ILE A 117 -28.24 20.23 6.88
CA ILE A 117 -29.20 20.69 5.87
C ILE A 117 -29.55 22.14 6.20
N ALA A 118 -29.50 23.02 5.21
CA ALA A 118 -29.81 24.44 5.41
C ALA A 118 -31.23 24.63 5.97
N GLN A 119 -31.38 25.54 6.94
CA GLN A 119 -32.67 25.87 7.53
C GLN A 119 -33.40 26.88 6.65
N LYS A 120 -34.22 26.37 5.72
CA LYS A 120 -35.08 27.19 4.84
C LYS A 120 -36.44 26.51 4.63
N ASN A 121 -37.36 27.22 3.99
CA ASN A 121 -38.57 26.60 3.49
C ASN A 121 -38.19 25.72 2.28
N TRP A 122 -38.31 24.40 2.44
CA TRP A 122 -37.98 23.42 1.40
C TRP A 122 -39.19 22.99 0.57
N TYR A 123 -40.40 23.24 1.05
CA TYR A 123 -41.61 22.74 0.41
C TYR A 123 -42.81 23.62 0.74
N LEU A 124 -43.52 24.03 -0.30
CA LEU A 124 -44.81 24.68 -0.21
C LEU A 124 -45.88 23.71 -0.72
N SER A 125 -46.80 23.32 0.16
CA SER A 125 -47.88 22.40 -0.22
C SER A 125 -48.83 23.06 -1.21
N PRO A 126 -49.15 22.42 -2.36
CA PRO A 126 -50.19 22.88 -3.26
C PRO A 126 -51.57 22.95 -2.59
N ASN A 127 -51.80 22.10 -1.58
CA ASN A 127 -53.03 22.08 -0.80
C ASN A 127 -52.71 22.28 0.70
N PRO A 128 -52.83 23.50 1.23
CA PRO A 128 -52.49 23.81 2.63
C PRO A 128 -53.34 23.06 3.66
N LYS A 129 -54.54 22.61 3.27
CA LYS A 129 -55.46 21.89 4.17
C LYS A 129 -55.09 20.42 4.33
N GLU A 130 -54.34 19.87 3.37
CA GLU A 130 -53.98 18.46 3.36
C GLU A 130 -52.52 18.29 3.81
N LYS A 131 -52.34 17.71 5.00
CA LYS A 131 -51.02 17.37 5.53
C LYS A 131 -50.68 15.94 5.13
N LYS A 132 -49.72 15.79 4.22
CA LYS A 132 -49.16 14.49 3.81
C LYS A 132 -47.69 14.39 4.21
N HIS A 133 -47.21 13.17 4.38
CA HIS A 133 -45.78 12.91 4.45
C HIS A 133 -45.17 13.17 3.07
N VAL A 134 -44.09 13.96 3.05
CA VAL A 134 -43.34 14.30 1.83
C VAL A 134 -41.88 13.98 2.12
N TRP A 135 -41.26 13.16 1.26
CA TRP A 135 -39.90 12.67 1.44
C TRP A 135 -38.88 13.70 0.96
N PHE A 136 -38.01 14.16 1.87
CA PHE A 136 -37.02 15.20 1.57
C PHE A 136 -36.12 14.88 0.37
N GLY A 137 -35.48 13.71 0.36
CA GLY A 137 -34.51 13.34 -0.67
C GLY A 137 -35.13 13.05 -2.05
N GLU A 138 -36.43 12.74 -2.10
CA GLU A 138 -37.13 12.38 -3.34
C GLU A 138 -37.89 13.57 -3.93
N SER A 139 -38.45 14.45 -3.10
CA SER A 139 -39.38 15.50 -3.54
C SER A 139 -38.80 16.92 -3.53
N MET A 140 -37.61 17.15 -2.96
CA MET A 140 -37.00 18.49 -2.82
C MET A 140 -35.60 18.61 -3.44
N THR A 141 -35.20 17.65 -4.29
CA THR A 141 -33.97 17.70 -5.10
C THR A 141 -34.21 18.38 -6.44
#